data_AF-A0A0F8WWE3-F1
#
_entry.id   AF-A0A0F8WWE3-F1
#
_cell.length_a   1.000
_cell.length_b   1.000
_cell.length_c   1.000
_cell.angle_alpha   90.00
_cell.angle_beta   90.00
_cell.angle_gamma   90.00
#
_symmetry.space_group_name_H-M   'P 1'
#
loop_
_entity.id
_entity.type
_entity.pdbx_description
1 polymer ?
#
loop_
_entity_poly.entity_id
_entity_poly.type
_entity_poly.pdbx_seq_one_letter_code
_entity_poly.pdbx_strand_id
1 'polypeptide(L)'
;MSHRRIPRPQWPLLAALFLGVIAIAVLWLILGNPLDSSDGNKSQQRYVEAIVGSPARVNPLFAPLNDTDADLASLVFSGLTRLGPEGRIFPDLAESW
;
A
#
# COMPACT_ATOMS: atom_id res chain seq x y z
N MET A 1 22.38 -71.12 16.00
CA MET A 1 22.97 -70.19 15.01
C MET A 1 21.94 -69.12 14.66
N SER A 2 22.15 -67.89 15.11
CA SER A 2 21.23 -66.76 14.91
C SER A 2 21.57 -66.01 13.62
N HIS A 3 20.68 -66.06 12.62
CA HIS A 3 20.82 -65.29 11.39
C HIS A 3 20.41 -63.83 11.63
N ARG A 4 21.39 -62.92 11.64
CA ARG A 4 21.16 -61.46 11.61
C ARG A 4 20.55 -61.07 10.26
N ARG A 5 19.35 -60.48 10.26
CA ARG A 5 18.72 -59.91 9.06
C ARG A 5 19.35 -58.55 8.78
N ILE A 6 19.91 -58.38 7.59
CA ILE A 6 20.49 -57.11 7.11
C ILE A 6 19.34 -56.13 6.83
N PRO A 7 19.25 -54.96 7.49
CA PRO A 7 18.20 -53.99 7.18
C PRO A 7 18.44 -53.39 5.79
N ARG A 8 17.39 -53.32 4.97
CA ARG A 8 17.44 -52.68 3.64
C ARG A 8 17.69 -51.17 3.81
N PRO A 9 18.57 -50.55 3.00
CA PRO A 9 18.87 -49.13 3.12
C PRO A 9 17.63 -48.31 2.75
N GLN A 10 17.09 -47.57 3.73
CA GLN A 10 15.90 -46.72 3.56
C GLN A 10 16.23 -45.30 3.09
N TRP A 11 17.51 -45.03 2.79
CA TRP A 11 17.98 -43.75 2.29
C TRP A 11 17.28 -43.20 1.03
N PRO A 12 16.81 -44.02 0.06
CA PRO A 12 16.04 -43.48 -1.06
C PRO A 12 14.70 -42.87 -0.63
N LEU A 13 14.07 -43.36 0.46
CA LEU A 13 12.84 -42.78 1.00
C LEU A 13 13.12 -41.42 1.65
N LEU A 14 14.25 -41.30 2.36
CA LEU A 14 14.69 -40.03 2.93
C LEU A 14 15.02 -39.00 1.85
N ALA A 15 15.67 -39.42 0.76
CA ALA A 15 15.97 -38.56 -0.38
C ALA A 15 14.68 -38.07 -1.08
N ALA A 16 13.71 -38.96 -1.29
CA ALA A 16 12.42 -38.61 -1.89
C ALA A 16 11.62 -37.63 -1.01
N LEU A 17 11.62 -37.85 0.31
CA LEU A 17 10.97 -36.95 1.27
C LEU A 17 11.62 -35.56 1.24
N PHE A 18 12.94 -35.50 1.27
CA PHE A 18 13.70 -34.25 1.23
C PHE A 18 13.40 -33.45 -0.05
N LEU A 19 13.36 -34.13 -1.20
CA LEU A 19 13.04 -33.51 -2.48
C LEU A 19 11.59 -32.99 -2.52
N GLY A 20 10.65 -33.73 -1.92
CA GLY A 20 9.26 -33.29 -1.74
C GLY A 20 9.14 -32.02 -0.89
N VAL A 21 9.87 -31.94 0.22
CA VAL A 21 9.90 -30.74 1.08
C VAL A 21 10.47 -29.54 0.34
N ILE A 22 11.54 -29.74 -0.45
CA ILE A 22 12.11 -28.68 -1.31
C ILE A 22 11.08 -28.21 -2.33
N ALA A 23 10.39 -29.13 -3.02
CA ALA A 23 9.39 -28.78 -4.02
C ALA A 23 8.23 -27.98 -3.41
N ILE A 24 7.78 -28.35 -2.21
CA ILE A 24 6.73 -27.64 -1.48
C ILE A 24 7.22 -26.24 -1.05
N ALA A 25 8.45 -26.11 -0.54
CA ALA A 25 9.02 -24.83 -0.15
C ALA A 25 9.18 -23.88 -1.35
N VAL A 26 9.62 -24.41 -2.50
CA VAL A 26 9.72 -23.65 -3.76
C VAL A 26 8.33 -23.24 -4.25
N LEU A 27 7.34 -24.13 -4.19
CA LEU A 27 5.96 -23.80 -4.55
C LEU A 27 5.38 -22.71 -3.64
N TRP A 28 5.63 -22.81 -2.33
CA TRP A 28 5.25 -21.79 -1.35
C TRP A 28 5.91 -20.43 -1.64
N LEU A 29 7.18 -20.43 -2.05
CA LEU A 29 7.90 -19.22 -2.42
C LEU A 29 7.30 -18.57 -3.67
N ILE A 30 6.93 -19.38 -4.68
CA ILE A 30 6.33 -18.91 -5.94
C ILE A 30 4.92 -18.36 -5.72
N LEU A 31 4.10 -19.00 -4.87
CA LEU A 31 2.73 -18.57 -4.58
C LEU A 31 2.67 -17.43 -3.55
N GLY A 32 3.58 -17.40 -2.58
CA GLY A 32 3.59 -16.44 -1.48
C GLY A 32 4.22 -15.10 -1.84
N ASN A 33 5.08 -15.07 -2.85
CA ASN A 33 5.59 -13.85 -3.44
C ASN A 33 4.97 -13.69 -4.83
N PRO A 34 3.78 -13.06 -4.98
CA PRO A 34 3.34 -12.62 -6.29
C PRO A 34 4.51 -11.85 -6.88
N LEU A 35 5.12 -12.37 -7.97
CA LEU A 35 6.19 -11.73 -8.72
C LEU A 35 5.81 -10.27 -8.81
N ASP A 36 6.57 -9.44 -8.08
CA ASP A 36 6.21 -8.08 -7.72
C ASP A 36 5.61 -7.43 -8.96
N SER A 37 4.27 -7.44 -9.02
CA SER A 37 3.51 -6.63 -9.94
C SER A 37 3.52 -5.25 -9.30
N SER A 38 4.74 -4.76 -9.04
CA SER A 38 5.15 -3.42 -9.32
C SER A 38 4.66 -3.15 -10.74
N ASP A 39 3.38 -2.81 -10.83
CA ASP A 39 2.92 -1.68 -11.59
C ASP A 39 3.91 -0.54 -11.27
N GLY A 40 5.05 -0.57 -11.95
CA GLY A 40 6.16 0.39 -11.84
C GLY A 40 5.76 1.78 -12.32
N ASN A 41 4.48 1.95 -12.58
CA ASN A 41 3.79 3.20 -12.68
C ASN A 41 2.50 3.04 -11.88
N LYS A 42 2.57 3.18 -10.54
CA LYS A 42 1.43 3.72 -9.79
C LYS A 42 1.08 5.01 -10.51
N SER A 43 0.11 4.90 -11.40
CA SER A 43 -0.32 5.95 -12.30
C SER A 43 -0.35 7.24 -11.50
N GLN A 44 0.49 8.20 -11.91
CA GLN A 44 0.48 9.52 -11.29
C GLN A 44 -0.97 9.98 -11.27
N GLN A 45 -1.56 10.00 -10.08
CA GLN A 45 -2.98 10.31 -9.93
C GLN A 45 -3.13 11.80 -10.24
N ARG A 46 -3.58 12.08 -11.47
CA ARG A 46 -3.80 13.44 -11.95
C ARG A 46 -5.28 13.73 -11.88
N TYR A 47 -5.65 14.59 -10.95
CA TYR A 47 -7.00 15.14 -10.86
C TYR A 47 -7.06 16.46 -11.65
N VAL A 48 -8.10 16.63 -12.46
CA VAL A 48 -8.37 17.86 -13.21
C VAL A 48 -9.87 18.13 -13.11
N GLU A 49 -10.23 19.32 -12.66
CA GLU A 49 -11.61 19.80 -12.59
C GLU A 49 -11.73 21.17 -13.26
N ALA A 50 -12.96 21.51 -13.65
CA ALA A 50 -13.27 22.84 -14.15
C ALA A 50 -13.58 23.77 -12.97
N ILE A 51 -13.12 25.03 -13.06
CA ILE A 51 -13.38 26.08 -12.08
C ILE A 51 -14.25 27.18 -12.68
N VAL A 52 -15.05 27.83 -11.84
CA VAL A 52 -15.81 29.03 -12.21
C VAL A 52 -15.12 30.24 -11.58
N GLY A 53 -14.68 31.18 -12.41
CA GLY A 53 -13.88 32.33 -11.99
C GLY A 53 -12.40 32.17 -12.35
N SER A 54 -11.52 32.86 -11.61
CA SER A 54 -10.08 32.79 -11.79
C SER A 54 -9.38 32.87 -10.45
N PRO A 55 -8.27 32.13 -10.25
CA PRO A 55 -7.39 32.36 -9.13
C PRO A 55 -6.87 33.81 -9.16
N ALA A 56 -6.71 34.43 -8.00
CA ALA A 56 -6.19 35.78 -7.88
C ALA A 56 -5.10 35.87 -6.83
N ARG A 57 -5.38 35.42 -5.61
CA ARG A 57 -4.48 35.46 -4.46
C ARG A 57 -4.66 34.19 -3.64
N VAL A 58 -3.97 33.13 -4.03
CA VAL A 58 -3.91 31.84 -3.32
C VAL A 58 -3.16 32.00 -1.99
N ASN A 59 -3.80 32.66 -1.04
CA ASN A 59 -3.31 32.98 0.29
C ASN A 59 -4.48 32.82 1.27
N PRO A 60 -4.35 31.98 2.31
CA PRO A 60 -5.42 31.73 3.29
C PRO A 60 -5.98 33.00 3.94
N LEU A 61 -5.19 34.06 4.08
CA LEU A 61 -5.64 35.34 4.65
C LEU A 61 -6.65 36.08 3.77
N PHE A 62 -6.65 35.82 2.45
CA PHE A 62 -7.50 36.49 1.47
C PHE A 62 -8.50 35.55 0.78
N ALA A 63 -8.33 34.23 0.94
CA ALA A 63 -9.18 33.19 0.36
C ALA A 63 -10.70 33.39 0.58
N PRO A 64 -11.20 33.87 1.73
CA PRO A 64 -12.65 34.08 1.92
C PRO A 64 -13.28 35.12 0.97
N LEU A 65 -12.47 35.88 0.23
CA LEU A 65 -12.93 36.88 -0.73
C LEU A 65 -13.07 36.32 -2.16
N ASN A 66 -12.63 35.09 -2.43
CA ASN A 66 -12.68 34.44 -3.74
C ASN A 66 -12.80 32.92 -3.58
N ASP A 67 -13.93 32.37 -4.00
CA ASP A 67 -14.23 30.93 -3.89
C ASP A 67 -13.17 30.06 -4.57
N THR A 68 -12.63 30.47 -5.74
CA THR A 68 -11.55 29.73 -6.42
C THR A 68 -10.27 29.70 -5.58
N ASP A 69 -9.94 30.82 -4.90
CA ASP A 69 -8.77 30.87 -4.03
C ASP A 69 -9.01 30.08 -2.73
N ALA A 70 -10.24 29.98 -2.24
CA ALA A 70 -10.61 29.13 -1.10
C ALA A 70 -10.43 27.65 -1.40
N ASP A 71 -10.90 27.18 -2.55
CA ASP A 71 -10.72 25.79 -2.99
C ASP A 71 -9.23 25.47 -3.14
N LEU A 72 -8.47 26.32 -3.83
CA LEU A 72 -7.01 26.14 -4.00
C LEU A 72 -6.26 26.22 -2.66
N ALA A 73 -6.64 27.14 -1.78
CA ALA A 73 -5.99 27.26 -0.47
C ALA A 73 -6.16 25.98 0.36
N SER A 74 -7.32 25.32 0.29
CA SER A 74 -7.58 24.05 0.99
C SER A 74 -6.70 22.88 0.50
N LEU A 75 -6.24 22.93 -0.75
CA LEU A 75 -5.37 21.91 -1.35
C LEU A 75 -3.88 22.18 -1.10
N VAL A 76 -3.49 23.44 -0.95
CA VAL A 76 -2.08 23.87 -0.87
C VAL A 76 -1.63 24.10 0.58
N PHE A 77 -2.53 24.50 1.48
CA PHE A 77 -2.22 24.82 2.86
C PHE A 77 -2.95 23.89 3.84
N SER A 78 -2.22 23.42 4.85
CA SER A 78 -2.80 22.65 5.96
C SER A 78 -3.44 23.55 7.00
N GLY A 79 -4.55 23.09 7.56
CA GLY A 79 -5.26 23.74 8.67
C GLY A 79 -4.95 23.08 10.01
N LEU A 80 -5.47 23.62 11.10
CA LEU A 80 -5.44 22.92 12.39
C LEU A 80 -6.27 21.62 12.34
N THR A 81 -7.41 21.69 11.66
CA THR A 81 -8.31 20.58 11.40
C THR A 81 -8.66 20.54 9.92
N ARG A 82 -9.20 19.41 9.45
CA ARG A 82 -9.69 19.24 8.09
C ARG A 82 -11.07 18.59 8.07
N LEU A 83 -11.85 18.88 7.03
CA LEU A 83 -13.13 18.21 6.79
C LEU A 83 -12.90 16.94 5.97
N GLY A 84 -13.40 15.82 6.49
CA GLY A 84 -13.44 14.56 5.77
C GLY A 84 -14.73 14.37 4.97
N PRO A 85 -14.92 13.18 4.37
CA PRO A 85 -16.18 12.82 3.75
C PRO A 85 -17.33 13.03 4.74
N GLU A 86 -18.46 13.54 4.25
CA GLU A 86 -19.67 13.83 5.05
C GLU A 86 -19.51 14.98 6.07
N GLY A 87 -18.46 15.80 5.95
CA GLY A 87 -18.28 16.99 6.80
C GLY A 87 -17.78 16.67 8.22
N ARG A 88 -17.32 15.44 8.47
CA ARG A 88 -16.69 15.09 9.75
C ARG A 88 -15.38 15.85 9.92
N ILE A 89 -15.17 16.45 11.08
CA ILE A 89 -13.92 17.14 11.42
C ILE A 89 -12.87 16.12 11.85
N PHE A 90 -11.69 16.18 11.23
CA PHE A 90 -10.52 15.36 11.56
C PHE A 90 -9.34 16.23 12.00
N PRO A 91 -8.42 15.68 12.81
CA PRO A 91 -7.13 16.32 13.07
C PRO A 91 -6.38 16.54 11.76
N ASP A 92 -5.67 17.66 11.67
CA ASP A 92 -4.64 17.89 10.66
C ASP A 92 -3.36 18.34 11.36
N LEU A 93 -3.01 19.64 11.36
CA LEU A 93 -1.84 20.12 12.11
C LEU A 93 -2.00 20.04 13.63
N ALA A 94 -3.24 20.13 14.14
CA ALA A 94 -3.50 19.99 15.57
C ALA A 94 -3.69 18.51 15.93
N GLU A 95 -2.93 18.03 16.92
CA GLU A 95 -3.05 16.66 17.44
C GLU A 95 -4.33 16.47 18.29
N SER A 96 -4.82 17.54 18.91
CA SER A 96 -6.05 17.55 19.73
C SER A 96 -6.63 18.97 19.86
N TRP A 97 -7.92 19.07 20.19
CA TRP A 97 -8.66 20.33 20.40
C TRP A 97 -9.80 20.16 21.41
#